data_AF-A0A060ZW56-F1
#
_entry.id   AF-A0A060ZW56-F1
#
_cell.length_a   1.000
_cell.length_b   1.000
_cell.length_c   1.000
_cell.angle_alpha   90.00
_cell.angle_beta   90.00
_cell.angle_gamma   90.00
#
_symmetry.space_group_name_H-M   'P 1'
#
loop_
_entity.id
_entity.type
_entity.pdbx_description
1 polymer ?
#
loop_
_entity_poly.entity_id
_entity_poly.type
_entity_poly.pdbx_seq_one_letter_code
_entity_poly.pdbx_strand_id
1 'polypeptide(L)'
;VYFRTVELVQEPIAGSPGLSFYFRVNKKPIFLKGSNWIPAHALQDLVSPADVRNLLQSSVSANMNALRVWGGGVYEQDMFYSLCDEMGIMIWQDFMFACAMYPTEPDFIETVREEVVQQVRRLKSHPSVIVWSGNNENEAALATNWFGIPVAQQPRYHRDYVTLYVDNIRAIVQKVRDISETLN
;
A
#
# COMPACT_ATOMS: atom_id res chain seq x y z
N VAL A 1 16.19 13.89 -7.30
CA VAL A 1 16.12 12.44 -7.61
C VAL A 1 16.81 11.69 -6.50
N TYR A 2 16.14 10.68 -5.92
CA TYR A 2 16.69 9.84 -4.86
C TYR A 2 16.93 8.43 -5.41
N PHE A 3 18.02 7.77 -5.03
CA PHE A 3 18.37 6.43 -5.51
C PHE A 3 18.35 5.43 -4.36
N ARG A 4 17.62 4.33 -4.53
CA ARG A 4 17.62 3.19 -3.59
C ARG A 4 17.13 1.91 -4.24
N THR A 5 17.47 0.76 -3.64
CA THR A 5 16.83 -0.52 -3.90
C THR A 5 15.96 -0.94 -2.73
N VAL A 6 14.87 -1.66 -3.02
CA VAL A 6 14.02 -2.30 -2.02
C VAL A 6 13.73 -3.73 -2.45
N GLU A 7 13.87 -4.66 -1.52
CA GLU A 7 13.54 -6.07 -1.71
C GLU A 7 12.66 -6.52 -0.53
N LEU A 8 11.54 -7.17 -0.83
CA LEU A 8 10.80 -7.97 0.15
C LEU A 8 11.36 -9.39 0.10
N VAL A 9 11.99 -9.83 1.19
CA VAL A 9 12.68 -11.13 1.26
C VAL A 9 11.78 -12.17 1.92
N GLN A 10 11.53 -13.24 1.18
CA GLN A 10 10.75 -14.40 1.59
C GLN A 10 11.55 -15.68 1.35
N GLU A 11 12.43 -16.02 2.29
CA GLU A 11 13.34 -17.17 2.21
C GLU A 11 13.10 -18.16 3.36
N PRO A 12 13.36 -19.47 3.18
CA PRO A 12 13.28 -20.43 4.28
C PRO A 12 14.24 -20.08 5.43
N ILE A 13 13.83 -20.34 6.67
CA ILE A 13 14.66 -20.13 7.86
C ILE A 13 15.00 -21.50 8.47
N ALA A 14 16.29 -21.78 8.68
CA ALA A 14 16.73 -23.04 9.27
C ALA A 14 16.09 -23.25 10.65
N GLY A 15 15.41 -24.38 10.82
CA GLY A 15 14.71 -24.71 12.08
C GLY A 15 13.36 -24.02 12.29
N SER A 16 12.86 -23.23 11.32
CA SER A 16 11.53 -22.63 11.36
C SER A 16 10.74 -22.94 10.08
N PRO A 17 9.56 -23.58 10.16
CA PRO A 17 8.74 -23.83 8.98
C PRO A 17 8.24 -22.52 8.34
N GLY A 18 8.00 -22.53 7.02
CA GLY A 18 7.52 -21.37 6.27
C GLY A 18 8.64 -20.53 5.63
N LEU A 19 8.33 -19.25 5.39
CA LEU A 19 9.23 -18.27 4.78
C LEU A 19 9.38 -17.06 5.69
N SER A 20 10.52 -16.37 5.60
CA SER A 20 10.71 -15.05 6.18
C SER A 20 9.76 -14.02 5.56
N PHE A 21 9.65 -12.86 6.20
CA PHE A 21 9.01 -11.69 5.59
C PHE A 21 9.68 -10.44 6.16
N TYR A 22 10.69 -9.92 5.47
CA TYR A 22 11.40 -8.71 5.88
C TYR A 22 11.82 -7.85 4.70
N PHE A 23 12.07 -6.57 4.95
CA PHE A 23 12.55 -5.66 3.93
C PHE A 23 14.06 -5.52 3.97
N ARG A 24 14.68 -5.50 2.78
CA ARG A 24 16.07 -5.14 2.58
C ARG A 24 16.12 -3.86 1.75
N VAL A 25 16.67 -2.80 2.32
CA VAL A 25 16.86 -1.51 1.65
C VAL A 25 18.35 -1.31 1.41
N ASN A 26 18.76 -1.10 0.16
CA ASN A 26 20.17 -0.97 -0.22
C ASN A 26 21.03 -2.12 0.35
N LYS A 27 20.56 -3.36 0.17
CA LYS A 27 21.19 -4.60 0.65
C LYS A 27 21.25 -4.78 2.18
N LYS A 28 20.69 -3.87 2.98
CA LYS A 28 20.65 -3.97 4.44
C LYS A 28 19.26 -4.41 4.92
N PRO A 29 19.12 -5.50 5.70
CA PRO A 29 17.87 -5.84 6.36
C PRO A 29 17.44 -4.72 7.30
N ILE A 30 16.19 -4.27 7.21
CA ILE A 30 15.64 -3.22 8.06
C ILE A 30 14.46 -3.77 8.84
N PHE A 31 14.50 -3.62 10.16
CA PHE A 31 13.34 -3.83 11.01
C PHE A 31 12.44 -2.58 10.94
N LEU A 32 11.20 -2.75 10.46
CA LEU A 32 10.22 -1.67 10.40
C LEU A 32 9.73 -1.35 11.81
N LYS A 33 9.86 -0.08 12.22
CA LYS A 33 9.39 0.46 13.50
C LYS A 33 8.45 1.60 13.18
N GLY A 34 7.19 1.49 13.55
CA GLY A 34 6.20 2.42 13.06
C GLY A 34 4.80 2.18 13.57
N SER A 35 3.87 2.85 12.91
CA SER A 35 2.42 2.77 13.15
C SER A 35 1.64 2.83 11.84
N ASN A 36 0.32 2.72 11.93
CA ASN A 36 -0.57 2.98 10.81
C ASN A 36 -0.95 4.46 10.79
N TRP A 37 -0.93 5.06 9.61
CA TRP A 37 -1.41 6.40 9.32
C TRP A 37 -2.85 6.34 8.80
N ILE A 38 -3.71 7.17 9.37
CA ILE A 38 -5.09 7.40 8.95
C ILE A 38 -5.26 8.90 8.62
N PRO A 39 -6.31 9.29 7.88
CA PRO A 39 -6.56 10.69 7.59
C PRO A 39 -6.58 11.55 8.87
N ALA A 40 -5.77 12.61 8.89
CA ALA A 40 -5.61 13.47 10.06
C ALA A 40 -6.88 14.26 10.42
N HIS A 41 -7.82 14.36 9.48
CA HIS A 41 -9.09 15.04 9.66
C HIS A 41 -10.15 14.46 8.71
N ALA A 42 -11.43 14.57 9.09
CA ALA A 42 -12.56 14.14 8.26
C ALA A 42 -12.74 15.01 7.00
N LEU A 43 -12.30 16.26 7.07
CA LEU A 43 -12.30 17.24 5.98
C LEU A 43 -10.84 17.56 5.62
N GLN A 44 -10.40 17.11 4.44
CA GLN A 44 -8.99 17.15 4.03
C GLN A 44 -8.46 18.56 3.76
N ASP A 45 -9.32 19.48 3.37
CA ASP A 45 -9.03 20.90 3.14
C ASP A 45 -8.60 21.64 4.42
N LEU A 46 -8.95 21.11 5.59
CA LEU A 46 -8.55 21.67 6.89
C LEU A 46 -7.20 21.13 7.39
N VAL A 47 -6.60 20.15 6.71
CA VAL A 47 -5.29 19.60 7.08
C VAL A 47 -4.20 20.48 6.47
N SER A 48 -3.59 21.34 7.29
CA SER A 48 -2.53 22.23 6.80
C SER A 48 -1.20 21.49 6.62
N PRO A 49 -0.28 22.00 5.78
CA PRO A 49 1.07 21.45 5.68
C PRO A 49 1.83 21.44 7.01
N ALA A 50 1.54 22.39 7.91
CA ALA A 50 2.13 22.46 9.23
C ALA A 50 1.66 21.30 10.12
N ASP A 51 0.38 20.93 10.04
CA ASP A 51 -0.18 19.79 10.77
C ASP A 51 0.50 18.49 10.35
N VAL A 52 0.61 18.25 9.03
CA VAL A 52 1.28 17.06 8.49
C VAL A 52 2.74 17.01 8.91
N ARG A 53 3.49 18.12 8.76
CA ARG A 53 4.89 18.18 9.18
C ARG A 53 5.04 17.92 10.68
N ASN A 54 4.17 18.46 11.51
CA ASN A 54 4.21 18.24 12.96
C ASN A 54 3.95 16.76 13.32
N LEU A 55 2.98 16.12 12.67
CA LEU A 55 2.68 14.70 12.89
C LEU A 55 3.84 13.80 12.43
N LEU A 56 4.40 14.04 11.25
CA LEU A 56 5.56 13.27 10.78
C LEU A 56 6.81 13.50 11.64
N GLN A 57 7.05 14.74 12.10
CA GLN A 57 8.13 15.04 13.03
C GLN A 57 7.94 14.35 14.39
N SER A 58 6.69 14.16 14.82
CA SER A 58 6.37 13.38 16.01
C SER A 58 6.73 11.91 15.83
N SER A 59 6.47 11.31 14.66
CA SER A 59 6.92 9.96 14.32
C SER A 59 8.45 9.83 14.34
N VAL A 60 9.18 10.82 13.78
CA VAL A 60 10.66 10.86 13.83
C VAL A 60 11.14 10.93 15.29
N SER A 61 10.53 11.79 16.10
CA SER A 61 10.90 11.96 17.52
C SER A 61 10.61 10.70 18.34
N ALA A 62 9.65 9.89 17.91
CA ALA A 62 9.35 8.57 18.46
C ALA A 62 10.28 7.45 17.92
N ASN A 63 11.31 7.79 17.15
CA ASN A 63 12.26 6.84 16.52
C ASN A 63 11.61 5.84 15.56
N MET A 64 10.49 6.22 14.94
CA MET A 64 9.86 5.46 13.86
C MET A 64 10.65 5.64 12.56
N ASN A 65 10.66 4.60 11.74
CA ASN A 65 11.26 4.60 10.40
C ASN A 65 10.26 4.18 9.31
N ALA A 66 9.03 3.83 9.69
CA ALA A 66 8.00 3.41 8.76
C ALA A 66 6.61 3.88 9.20
N LEU A 67 5.75 4.16 8.24
CA LEU A 67 4.31 4.34 8.42
C LEU A 67 3.57 3.50 7.38
N ARG A 68 2.41 2.96 7.75
CA ARG A 68 1.49 2.33 6.79
C ARG A 68 0.32 3.27 6.50
N VAL A 69 0.20 3.77 5.28
CA VAL A 69 -0.98 4.51 4.85
C VAL A 69 -2.11 3.50 4.65
N TRP A 70 -3.04 3.47 5.60
CA TRP A 70 -4.09 2.45 5.68
C TRP A 70 -5.17 2.62 4.61
N GLY A 71 -5.59 1.51 3.99
CA GLY A 71 -6.48 1.50 2.82
C GLY A 71 -7.94 1.92 3.05
N GLY A 72 -8.37 2.25 4.28
CA GLY A 72 -9.68 2.88 4.49
C GLY A 72 -9.60 4.40 4.63
N GLY A 73 -8.41 4.97 4.41
CA GLY A 73 -8.16 6.41 4.39
C GLY A 73 -8.21 6.98 2.98
N VAL A 74 -7.20 7.78 2.65
CA VAL A 74 -7.01 8.38 1.33
C VAL A 74 -5.57 8.15 0.87
N TYR A 75 -5.33 8.19 -0.45
CA TYR A 75 -3.98 8.46 -0.92
C TYR A 75 -3.63 9.89 -0.49
N GLU A 76 -2.55 10.04 0.26
CA GLU A 76 -2.23 11.31 0.89
C GLU A 76 -1.85 12.41 -0.12
N GLN A 77 -1.82 13.65 0.36
CA GLN A 77 -1.36 14.80 -0.41
C GLN A 77 0.13 14.69 -0.80
N ASP A 78 0.54 15.30 -1.92
CA ASP A 78 1.94 15.22 -2.42
C ASP A 78 2.98 15.65 -1.37
N MET A 79 2.60 16.62 -0.51
CA MET A 79 3.48 17.10 0.55
C MET A 79 3.79 16.03 1.59
N PHE A 80 2.84 15.14 1.91
CA PHE A 80 3.07 14.04 2.84
C PHE A 80 4.21 13.14 2.37
N TYR A 81 4.16 12.69 1.11
CA TYR A 81 5.19 11.81 0.55
C TYR A 81 6.54 12.50 0.40
N SER A 82 6.53 13.79 0.02
CA SER A 82 7.74 14.61 -0.06
C SER A 82 8.41 14.76 1.30
N LEU A 83 7.64 15.00 2.37
CA LEU A 83 8.16 15.05 3.74
C LEU A 83 8.67 13.68 4.20
N CYS A 84 7.99 12.59 3.84
CA CYS A 84 8.47 11.24 4.16
C CYS A 84 9.80 10.93 3.47
N ASP A 85 9.99 11.37 2.22
CA ASP A 85 11.26 11.25 1.50
C ASP A 85 12.37 12.05 2.20
N GLU A 86 12.10 13.30 2.57
CA GLU A 86 13.05 14.19 3.27
C GLU A 86 13.44 13.64 4.65
N MET A 87 12.48 13.14 5.41
CA MET A 87 12.67 12.68 6.78
C MET A 87 13.14 11.21 6.87
N GLY A 88 13.16 10.48 5.75
CA GLY A 88 13.54 9.06 5.71
C GLY A 88 12.51 8.13 6.35
N ILE A 89 11.21 8.45 6.24
CA ILE A 89 10.11 7.60 6.71
C ILE A 89 9.65 6.71 5.56
N MET A 90 9.78 5.40 5.71
CA MET A 90 9.29 4.44 4.71
C MET A 90 7.77 4.31 4.75
N ILE A 91 7.15 4.16 3.59
CA ILE A 91 5.71 4.04 3.42
C ILE A 91 5.35 2.65 2.90
N TRP A 92 4.53 1.95 3.68
CA TRP A 92 3.70 0.85 3.21
C TRP A 92 2.40 1.46 2.68
N GLN A 93 2.21 1.43 1.36
CA GLN A 93 1.07 2.07 0.71
C GLN A 93 0.00 1.03 0.38
N ASP A 94 -1.11 1.06 1.10
CA ASP A 94 -2.31 0.35 0.66
C ASP A 94 -2.97 1.08 -0.52
N PHE A 95 -3.69 0.36 -1.38
CA PHE A 95 -4.78 0.93 -2.19
C PHE A 95 -6.01 1.13 -1.31
N MET A 96 -6.91 2.04 -1.70
CA MET A 96 -8.02 2.51 -0.85
C MET A 96 -9.22 1.54 -0.77
N PHE A 97 -8.91 0.28 -0.43
CA PHE A 97 -9.87 -0.80 -0.20
C PHE A 97 -9.65 -1.39 1.20
N ALA A 98 -10.69 -1.45 2.04
CA ALA A 98 -10.55 -1.91 3.42
C ALA A 98 -11.82 -2.54 3.99
N CYS A 99 -11.65 -3.71 4.63
CA CYS A 99 -12.67 -4.39 5.43
C CYS A 99 -14.03 -4.55 4.73
N ALA A 100 -14.04 -4.78 3.41
CA ALA A 100 -15.25 -4.85 2.59
C ALA A 100 -15.03 -5.71 1.34
N MET A 101 -16.12 -6.29 0.83
CA MET A 101 -16.15 -6.93 -0.49
C MET A 101 -16.59 -5.89 -1.51
N TYR A 102 -15.86 -5.77 -2.61
CA TYR A 102 -16.08 -4.75 -3.62
C TYR A 102 -16.70 -5.35 -4.88
N PRO A 103 -17.54 -4.57 -5.59
CA PRO A 103 -18.12 -4.97 -6.86
C PRO A 103 -17.05 -5.18 -7.94
N THR A 104 -17.40 -5.91 -9.00
CA THR A 104 -16.52 -6.13 -10.17
C THR A 104 -17.26 -5.90 -11.49
N GLU A 105 -18.37 -5.17 -11.43
CA GLU A 105 -19.09 -4.66 -12.58
C GLU A 105 -18.13 -3.80 -13.44
N PRO A 106 -18.23 -3.86 -14.79
CA PRO A 106 -17.22 -3.27 -15.67
C PRO A 106 -16.97 -1.78 -15.45
N ASP A 107 -18.02 -1.03 -15.15
CA ASP A 107 -17.98 0.40 -14.81
C ASP A 107 -17.22 0.68 -13.51
N PHE A 108 -17.44 -0.12 -12.47
CA PHE A 108 -16.64 -0.02 -11.23
C PHE A 108 -15.17 -0.37 -11.46
N ILE A 109 -14.89 -1.45 -12.21
CA ILE A 109 -13.50 -1.84 -12.48
C ILE A 109 -12.78 -0.76 -13.30
N GLU A 110 -13.45 -0.10 -14.24
CA GLU A 110 -12.82 0.95 -15.02
C GLU A 110 -12.44 2.17 -14.17
N THR A 111 -13.31 2.60 -13.25
CA THR A 111 -12.96 3.69 -12.33
C THR A 111 -11.77 3.31 -11.43
N VAL A 112 -11.72 2.06 -10.95
CA VAL A 112 -10.56 1.55 -10.20
C VAL A 112 -9.28 1.55 -11.04
N ARG A 113 -9.34 1.15 -12.32
CA ARG A 113 -8.16 1.18 -13.20
C ARG A 113 -7.64 2.60 -13.37
N GLU A 114 -8.53 3.55 -13.61
CA GLU A 114 -8.18 4.97 -13.74
C GLU A 114 -7.50 5.47 -12.45
N GLU A 115 -8.10 5.23 -11.30
CA GLU A 115 -7.57 5.58 -9.98
C GLU A 115 -6.17 4.99 -9.77
N VAL A 116 -6.02 3.68 -9.94
CA VAL A 116 -4.76 2.95 -9.69
C VAL A 116 -3.66 3.45 -10.63
N VAL A 117 -3.96 3.66 -11.91
CA VAL A 117 -2.99 4.20 -12.88
C VAL A 117 -2.54 5.60 -12.46
N GLN A 118 -3.45 6.48 -12.07
CA GLN A 118 -3.13 7.84 -11.64
C GLN A 118 -2.26 7.84 -10.37
N GLN A 119 -2.66 7.06 -9.36
CA GLN A 119 -1.96 7.03 -8.07
C GLN A 119 -0.59 6.38 -8.16
N VAL A 120 -0.45 5.26 -8.88
CA VAL A 120 0.85 4.63 -9.08
C VAL A 120 1.78 5.56 -9.86
N ARG A 121 1.29 6.24 -10.90
CA ARG A 121 2.11 7.22 -11.65
C ARG A 121 2.57 8.38 -10.79
N ARG A 122 1.66 8.94 -9.97
CA ARG A 122 1.95 10.04 -9.05
C ARG A 122 3.01 9.63 -8.01
N LEU A 123 2.83 8.47 -7.39
CA LEU A 123 3.56 8.11 -6.18
C LEU A 123 4.83 7.27 -6.41
N LYS A 124 4.98 6.59 -7.56
CA LYS A 124 6.11 5.66 -7.80
C LYS A 124 7.50 6.29 -7.73
N SER A 125 7.60 7.61 -7.86
CA SER A 125 8.87 8.34 -7.85
C SER A 125 9.37 8.64 -6.44
N HIS A 126 8.52 8.47 -5.42
CA HIS A 126 8.87 8.71 -4.02
C HIS A 126 9.67 7.52 -3.46
N PRO A 127 10.95 7.70 -3.07
CA PRO A 127 11.73 6.66 -2.42
C PRO A 127 11.12 6.21 -1.08
N SER A 128 10.30 7.00 -0.41
CA SER A 128 9.62 6.55 0.80
C SER A 128 8.73 5.33 0.56
N VAL A 129 8.04 5.22 -0.58
CA VAL A 129 7.12 4.11 -0.87
C VAL A 129 7.86 2.79 -1.14
N ILE A 130 7.91 1.91 -0.13
CA ILE A 130 8.69 0.66 -0.18
C ILE A 130 7.87 -0.55 -0.64
N VAL A 131 6.55 -0.51 -0.50
CA VAL A 131 5.65 -1.61 -0.88
C VAL A 131 4.27 -1.08 -1.24
N TRP A 132 3.63 -1.76 -2.20
CA TRP A 132 2.24 -1.59 -2.59
C TRP A 132 1.43 -2.76 -2.04
N SER A 133 0.34 -2.47 -1.34
CA SER A 133 -0.57 -3.46 -0.75
C SER A 133 -1.97 -3.31 -1.33
N GLY A 134 -2.56 -4.40 -1.82
CA GLY A 134 -3.81 -4.36 -2.57
C GLY A 134 -5.03 -3.88 -1.77
N ASN A 135 -5.07 -4.15 -0.47
CA ASN A 135 -6.16 -3.78 0.42
C ASN A 135 -5.76 -3.93 1.89
N ASN A 136 -6.67 -3.53 2.79
CA ASN A 136 -6.66 -3.90 4.20
C ASN A 136 -7.65 -5.06 4.47
N GLU A 137 -7.12 -6.18 4.98
CA GLU A 137 -7.85 -7.30 5.59
C GLU A 137 -8.86 -8.07 4.72
N ASN A 138 -9.05 -7.73 3.44
CA ASN A 138 -10.10 -8.36 2.63
C ASN A 138 -9.79 -9.84 2.34
N GLU A 139 -8.52 -10.23 2.27
CA GLU A 139 -8.13 -11.64 2.19
C GLU A 139 -8.55 -12.42 3.43
N ALA A 140 -8.29 -11.87 4.62
CA ALA A 140 -8.67 -12.48 5.88
C ALA A 140 -10.19 -12.54 6.04
N ALA A 141 -10.89 -11.47 5.67
CA ALA A 141 -12.35 -11.39 5.71
C ALA A 141 -13.01 -12.46 4.83
N LEU A 142 -12.44 -12.73 3.65
CA LEU A 142 -12.90 -13.78 2.75
C LEU A 142 -12.55 -15.18 3.28
N ALA A 143 -11.29 -15.39 3.68
CA ALA A 143 -10.81 -16.68 4.19
C ALA A 143 -11.52 -17.15 5.45
N THR A 144 -11.96 -16.22 6.31
CA THR A 144 -12.64 -16.51 7.58
C THR A 144 -14.12 -16.13 7.59
N ASN A 145 -14.66 -15.76 6.43
CA ASN A 145 -16.07 -15.47 6.18
C ASN A 145 -16.72 -14.46 7.15
N TRP A 146 -16.08 -13.29 7.37
CA TRP A 146 -16.56 -12.25 8.29
C TRP A 146 -18.01 -11.82 8.03
N PHE A 147 -18.42 -11.81 6.76
CA PHE A 147 -19.71 -11.31 6.33
C PHE A 147 -20.81 -12.38 6.24
N GLY A 148 -20.53 -13.62 6.66
CA GLY A 148 -21.53 -14.70 6.61
C GLY A 148 -21.99 -15.03 5.19
N ILE A 149 -21.08 -14.98 4.21
CA ILE A 149 -21.35 -15.24 2.79
C ILE A 149 -21.89 -16.67 2.63
N PRO A 150 -23.08 -16.86 2.01
CA PRO A 150 -23.61 -18.19 1.74
C PRO A 150 -22.65 -19.02 0.89
N VAL A 151 -22.49 -20.31 1.20
CA VAL A 151 -21.56 -21.22 0.48
C VAL A 151 -21.76 -21.18 -1.03
N ALA A 152 -23.00 -21.10 -1.51
CA ALA A 152 -23.31 -21.00 -2.94
C ALA A 152 -22.77 -19.74 -3.62
N GLN A 153 -22.49 -18.67 -2.87
CA GLN A 153 -21.97 -17.40 -3.38
C GLN A 153 -20.45 -17.25 -3.17
N GLN A 154 -19.82 -18.02 -2.28
CA GLN A 154 -18.39 -17.91 -2.01
C GLN A 154 -17.50 -18.00 -3.26
N PRO A 155 -17.74 -18.90 -4.24
CA PRO A 155 -16.94 -18.94 -5.46
C PRO A 155 -16.96 -17.62 -6.25
N ARG A 156 -18.08 -16.89 -6.22
CA ARG A 156 -18.18 -15.56 -6.83
C ARG A 156 -17.26 -14.58 -6.11
N TYR A 157 -17.33 -14.47 -4.79
CA TYR A 157 -16.48 -13.52 -4.04
C TYR A 157 -14.98 -13.84 -4.15
N HIS A 158 -14.59 -15.11 -4.25
CA HIS A 158 -13.21 -15.48 -4.56
C HIS A 158 -12.78 -14.98 -5.95
N ARG A 159 -13.60 -15.19 -6.97
CA ARG A 159 -13.31 -14.69 -8.32
C ARG A 159 -13.27 -13.16 -8.34
N ASP A 160 -14.20 -12.51 -7.66
CA ASP A 160 -14.30 -11.05 -7.63
C ASP A 160 -13.08 -10.45 -6.90
N TYR A 161 -12.59 -11.06 -5.81
CA TYR A 161 -11.32 -10.72 -5.14
C TYR A 161 -10.11 -10.81 -6.09
N VAL A 162 -9.97 -11.94 -6.81
CA VAL A 162 -8.87 -12.14 -7.77
C VAL A 162 -8.96 -11.12 -8.90
N THR A 163 -10.16 -10.89 -9.43
CA THR A 163 -10.40 -9.91 -10.50
C THR A 163 -9.91 -8.53 -10.09
N LEU A 164 -10.29 -8.05 -8.90
CA LEU A 164 -9.92 -6.72 -8.44
C LEU A 164 -8.42 -6.60 -8.11
N TYR A 165 -7.92 -7.44 -7.20
CA TYR A 165 -6.59 -7.23 -6.62
C TYR A 165 -5.45 -7.83 -7.48
N VAL A 166 -5.71 -8.89 -8.24
CA VAL A 166 -4.70 -9.59 -9.03
C VAL A 166 -4.77 -9.15 -10.49
N ASP A 167 -5.93 -9.31 -11.13
CA ASP A 167 -6.05 -9.10 -12.58
C ASP A 167 -6.05 -7.62 -12.97
N ASN A 168 -6.40 -6.73 -12.03
CA ASN A 168 -6.39 -5.28 -12.24
C ASN A 168 -5.29 -4.57 -11.43
N ILE A 169 -5.40 -4.48 -10.11
CA ILE A 169 -4.48 -3.66 -9.29
C ILE A 169 -3.03 -4.12 -9.44
N ARG A 170 -2.74 -5.40 -9.20
CA ARG A 170 -1.38 -5.95 -9.34
C ARG A 170 -0.86 -5.84 -10.77
N ALA A 171 -1.69 -6.15 -11.77
CA ALA A 171 -1.31 -6.06 -13.17
C ALA A 171 -0.90 -4.63 -13.58
N ILE A 172 -1.61 -3.61 -13.11
CA ILE A 172 -1.27 -2.20 -13.37
C ILE A 172 0.04 -1.81 -12.69
N VAL A 173 0.20 -2.14 -11.40
CA VAL A 173 1.42 -1.82 -10.64
C VAL A 173 2.66 -2.40 -11.33
N GLN A 174 2.57 -3.66 -11.79
CA GLN A 174 3.66 -4.32 -12.52
C GLN A 174 3.94 -3.64 -13.86
N LYS A 175 2.91 -3.38 -14.66
CA LYS A 175 3.07 -2.73 -15.98
C LYS A 175 3.70 -1.34 -15.88
N VAL A 176 3.33 -0.55 -14.87
CA VAL A 176 3.87 0.81 -14.70
C VAL A 176 5.33 0.81 -14.24
N ARG A 177 5.79 -0.27 -13.60
CA ARG A 177 7.20 -0.49 -13.25
C ARG A 177 8.04 -0.80 -14.49
N ASP A 178 7.53 -1.65 -15.39
CA ASP A 178 8.27 -2.11 -16.57
C ASP A 178 8.46 -1.01 -17.65
N ILE A 179 7.53 -0.04 -17.74
CA ILE A 179 7.66 1.09 -18.68
C ILE A 179 8.87 1.99 -18.35
N SER A 180 9.35 2.02 -17.09
CA SER A 180 10.59 2.71 -16.74
C SER A 180 11.86 1.98 -17.20
N GLU A 181 11.78 0.69 -17.51
CA GLU A 181 12.94 -0.12 -17.95
C GLU A 181 13.12 -0.09 -19.48
N THR A 182 12.10 0.31 -20.24
CA THR A 182 12.12 0.35 -21.72
C THR A 182 12.57 1.69 -22.32
N LEU A 183 12.93 2.67 -21.48
CA LEU A 183 13.41 4.00 -21.89
C LEU A 183 14.92 4.22 -21.68
N ASN A 184 15.71 3.16 -21.48
CA ASN A 184 17.17 3.20 -21.42
C ASN A 184 17.81 2.32 -22.51
#